data_AF-A0A353LU44-F1
#
_entry.id   AF-A0A353LU44-F1
#
_cell.length_a   1.000
_cell.length_b   1.000
_cell.length_c   1.000
_cell.angle_alpha   90.00
_cell.angle_beta   90.00
_cell.angle_gamma   90.00
#
_symmetry.space_group_name_H-M   'P 1'
#
loop_
_entity.id
_entity.type
_entity.pdbx_description
1 polymer ?
#
loop_
_entity_poly.entity_id
_entity_poly.type
_entity_poly.pdbx_seq_one_letter_code
_entity_poly.pdbx_strand_id
1 'polypeptide(L)'
;MALESYFVHGQSRFDPPPLSVGRKLIELNWPLVILLAAIAGVGGAMLYSAAGGWEPWSARHLTRFGLGLILMLGVAVLDIRIWMRLAYPIYWLSLALIVWVELA
;
A
#
# COMPACT_ATOMS: atom_id res chain seq x y z
N MET A 1 -25.39 -38.25 24.22
CA MET A 1 -23.96 -38.52 24.47
C MET A 1 -23.10 -38.38 23.21
N ALA A 2 -23.41 -39.05 22.09
CA ALA A 2 -22.64 -38.87 20.83
C ALA A 2 -22.80 -37.49 20.15
N LEU A 3 -23.86 -36.73 20.45
CA LEU A 3 -24.09 -35.40 19.88
C LEU A 3 -23.17 -34.32 20.47
N GLU A 4 -22.76 -34.45 21.73
CA GLU A 4 -21.88 -33.46 22.38
C GLU A 4 -20.44 -33.53 21.85
N SER A 5 -19.96 -34.71 21.45
CA SER A 5 -18.65 -34.84 20.80
C SER A 5 -18.59 -34.16 19.43
N TYR A 6 -19.70 -34.13 18.67
CA TYR A 6 -19.78 -33.39 17.40
C TYR A 6 -19.82 -31.87 17.63
N PHE A 7 -20.52 -31.40 18.66
CA PHE A 7 -20.55 -29.97 19.01
C PHE A 7 -19.20 -29.44 19.49
N VAL A 8 -18.42 -30.25 20.22
CA VAL A 8 -17.08 -29.88 20.72
C VAL A 8 -16.04 -29.84 19.59
N HIS A 9 -16.14 -30.72 18.59
CA HIS A 9 -15.19 -30.79 17.46
C HIS A 9 -15.53 -29.84 16.28
N GLY A 10 -16.72 -29.24 16.28
CA GLY A 10 -17.15 -28.30 15.23
C GLY A 10 -16.59 -26.88 15.37
N GLN A 11 -16.08 -26.51 16.54
CA GLN A 11 -15.65 -25.14 16.83
C GLN A 11 -14.16 -24.87 16.55
N SER A 12 -13.31 -25.89 16.49
CA SER A 12 -11.83 -25.74 16.36
C SER A 12 -11.32 -25.50 14.92
N ARG A 13 -12.22 -25.33 13.95
CA ARG A 13 -11.88 -25.28 12.51
C ARG A 13 -11.81 -23.86 11.92
N PHE A 14 -12.08 -22.82 12.73
CA PHE A 14 -12.29 -21.45 12.28
C PHE A 14 -11.41 -20.39 12.94
N ASP A 15 -10.28 -20.80 13.55
CA ASP A 15 -9.25 -19.85 13.94
C ASP A 15 -8.24 -19.75 12.80
N PRO A 16 -8.41 -18.82 11.83
CA PRO A 16 -7.34 -18.54 10.89
C PRO A 16 -6.13 -18.10 11.74
N PRO A 17 -4.95 -18.73 11.56
CA PRO A 17 -3.77 -18.36 12.31
C PRO A 17 -3.55 -16.84 12.17
N PRO A 18 -3.19 -16.12 13.25
CA PRO A 18 -2.95 -14.69 13.17
C PRO A 18 -1.88 -14.44 12.09
N LEU A 19 -2.31 -13.85 10.97
CA LEU A 19 -1.42 -13.58 9.84
C LEU A 19 -0.40 -12.53 10.27
N SER A 20 0.78 -13.02 10.62
CA SER A 20 1.98 -12.24 10.89
C SER A 20 2.21 -11.24 9.76
N VAL A 21 2.70 -10.05 10.11
CA VAL A 21 3.05 -8.97 9.17
C VAL A 21 3.95 -9.46 8.04
N GLY A 22 4.88 -10.39 8.33
CA GLY A 22 5.76 -10.98 7.32
C GLY A 22 5.02 -11.86 6.29
N ARG A 23 3.91 -12.49 6.69
CA ARG A 23 3.09 -13.32 5.79
C ARG A 23 2.24 -12.44 4.87
N LYS A 24 1.72 -11.32 5.39
CA LYS A 24 1.02 -10.29 4.59
C LYS A 24 1.91 -9.71 3.48
N LEU A 25 3.21 -9.54 3.74
CA LEU A 25 4.17 -9.06 2.74
C LEU A 25 4.43 -10.08 1.61
N ILE A 26 4.46 -11.37 1.94
CA ILE A 26 4.68 -12.45 0.95
C ILE A 26 3.42 -12.71 0.13
N GLU A 27 2.24 -12.59 0.73
CA GLU A 27 0.94 -12.70 0.05
C GLU A 27 0.60 -11.49 -0.83
N LEU A 28 1.42 -10.45 -0.83
CA LEU A 28 1.27 -9.32 -1.75
C LEU A 28 1.36 -9.82 -3.20
N ASN A 29 0.57 -9.22 -4.09
CA ASN A 29 0.61 -9.50 -5.52
C ASN A 29 1.96 -9.04 -6.13
N TRP A 30 2.99 -9.86 -6.00
CA TRP A 30 4.31 -9.62 -6.59
C TRP A 30 4.29 -9.32 -8.10
N PRO A 31 3.41 -9.93 -8.92
CA PRO A 31 3.27 -9.52 -10.32
C PRO A 31 2.92 -8.04 -10.48
N LEU A 32 2.08 -7.49 -9.60
CA LEU A 32 1.71 -6.08 -9.61
C LEU A 32 2.91 -5.18 -9.25
N VAL A 33 3.71 -5.59 -8.26
CA VAL A 33 4.92 -4.86 -7.86
C VAL A 33 5.94 -4.81 -9.00
N ILE A 34 6.17 -5.94 -9.65
CA ILE A 34 7.07 -6.03 -10.81
C ILE A 34 6.54 -5.20 -11.97
N LEU A 35 5.23 -5.24 -12.24
CA LEU A 35 4.60 -4.43 -13.27
C LEU A 35 4.79 -2.92 -13.01
N LEU A 36 4.58 -2.48 -11.77
CA LEU A 36 4.81 -1.09 -11.38
C LEU A 36 6.28 -0.69 -11.55
N ALA A 37 7.22 -1.56 -11.17
CA ALA A 37 8.65 -1.33 -11.38
C ALA A 37 9.01 -1.26 -12.87
N ALA A 38 8.40 -2.10 -13.71
CA ALA A 38 8.60 -2.06 -15.15
C ALA A 38 8.06 -0.75 -15.76
N ILE A 39 6.85 -0.33 -15.39
CA ILE A 39 6.25 0.92 -15.87
C ILE A 39 7.11 2.12 -15.46
N ALA A 40 7.57 2.17 -14.21
CA ALA A 40 8.45 3.23 -13.74
C ALA A 40 9.85 3.20 -14.38
N GLY A 41 10.40 2.01 -14.64
CA GLY A 41 11.64 1.85 -15.38
C GLY A 41 11.52 2.37 -16.81
N VAL A 42 10.41 2.07 -17.50
CA VAL A 42 10.11 2.61 -18.83
C VAL A 42 9.92 4.12 -18.79
N GLY A 43 9.19 4.64 -17.80
CA GLY A 43 9.04 6.08 -17.58
C GLY A 43 10.38 6.78 -17.35
N GLY A 44 11.23 6.22 -16.49
CA GLY A 44 12.58 6.72 -16.25
C GLY A 44 13.47 6.68 -17.49
N ALA A 45 13.42 5.60 -18.27
CA ALA A 45 14.16 5.48 -19.53
C ALA A 45 13.69 6.50 -20.57
N MET A 46 12.39 6.76 -20.67
CA MET A 46 11.83 7.78 -21.55
C MET A 46 12.30 9.19 -21.15
N LEU A 47 12.29 9.50 -19.85
CA LEU A 47 12.78 10.77 -19.30
C LEU A 47 14.30 10.94 -19.49
N TYR A 48 15.07 9.87 -19.34
CA TYR A 48 16.51 9.87 -19.63
C TYR A 48 16.80 10.20 -21.11
N SER A 49 16.03 9.59 -22.01
CA SER A 49 16.13 9.84 -23.46
C SER A 49 15.72 11.28 -23.82
N ALA A 50 14.61 11.78 -23.27
CA ALA A 50 14.11 13.11 -23.55
C ALA A 50 14.97 14.25 -22.95
N ALA A 51 15.67 13.99 -21.83
CA ALA A 51 16.53 14.97 -21.17
C ALA A 51 17.97 14.98 -21.69
N GLY A 52 18.41 13.96 -22.43
CA GLY A 52 19.79 13.85 -22.92
C GLY A 52 20.84 13.66 -21.81
N GLY A 53 20.43 13.29 -20.59
CA GLY A 53 21.29 13.17 -19.42
C GLY A 53 20.53 12.86 -18.11
N TRP A 54 21.27 12.78 -17.01
CA TRP A 54 20.73 12.43 -15.67
C TRP A 54 20.02 13.61 -14.96
N GLU A 55 20.30 14.84 -15.38
CA GLU A 55 19.71 16.07 -14.84
C GLU A 55 18.94 16.81 -15.93
N PRO A 56 17.69 17.30 -15.67
CA PRO A 56 17.15 17.65 -14.35
C PRO A 56 15.98 16.76 -13.86
N TRP A 57 15.37 15.95 -14.71
CA TRP A 57 14.08 15.30 -14.43
C TRP A 57 14.15 13.80 -14.17
N SER A 58 15.13 13.10 -14.76
CA SER A 58 15.29 11.65 -14.61
C SER A 58 15.56 11.26 -13.15
N ALA A 59 16.53 11.93 -12.50
CA ALA A 59 16.85 11.69 -11.10
C ALA A 59 15.67 11.98 -10.15
N ARG A 60 14.86 13.02 -10.43
CA ARG A 60 13.67 13.38 -9.64
C ARG A 60 12.53 12.37 -9.80
N HIS A 61 12.36 11.82 -11.00
CA HIS A 61 11.38 10.78 -11.26
C HIS A 61 11.73 9.49 -10.53
N LEU A 62 13.00 9.07 -10.59
CA LEU A 62 13.46 7.85 -9.94
C LEU A 62 13.39 7.94 -8.40
N THR A 63 13.72 9.11 -7.82
CA THR A 63 13.56 9.34 -6.36
C THR A 63 12.09 9.36 -5.93
N ARG A 64 11.19 9.98 -6.71
CA ARG A 64 9.75 9.94 -6.43
C ARG A 64 9.18 8.53 -6.54
N PHE A 65 9.63 7.75 -7.52
CA PHE A 65 9.24 6.35 -7.65
C PHE A 65 9.75 5.50 -6.48
N GLY A 66 11.00 5.66 -6.08
CA GLY A 66 11.56 4.99 -4.90
C GLY A 66 10.79 5.31 -3.62
N LEU A 67 10.44 6.58 -3.41
CA LEU A 67 9.59 7.00 -2.29
C LEU A 67 8.19 6.37 -2.36
N GLY A 68 7.60 6.33 -3.57
CA GLY A 68 6.31 5.69 -3.82
C GLY A 68 6.32 4.18 -3.55
N LEU A 69 7.40 3.48 -3.91
CA LEU A 69 7.57 2.05 -3.59
C LEU A 69 7.66 1.81 -2.09
N ILE A 70 8.44 2.63 -1.36
CA ILE A 70 8.53 2.54 0.10
C ILE A 70 7.16 2.80 0.74
N LEU A 71 6.43 3.80 0.24
CA LEU A 71 5.05 4.09 0.67
C LEU A 71 4.11 2.90 0.40
N MET A 72 4.16 2.31 -0.79
CA MET A 72 3.36 1.13 -1.14
C MET A 72 3.64 -0.05 -0.20
N LEU A 73 4.92 -0.32 0.10
CA LEU A 73 5.31 -1.36 1.06
C LEU A 73 4.84 -1.03 2.48
N GLY A 74 4.94 0.24 2.90
CA GLY A 74 4.40 0.70 4.17
C GLY A 74 2.89 0.52 4.26
N VAL A 75 2.15 0.86 3.20
CA VAL A 75 0.70 0.68 3.08
C VAL A 75 0.34 -0.80 3.19
N ALA A 76 1.09 -1.70 2.54
CA ALA A 76 0.85 -3.15 2.58
C ALA A 76 1.06 -3.75 3.99
N VAL A 77 1.97 -3.17 4.78
CA VAL A 77 2.24 -3.59 6.17
C VAL A 77 1.17 -3.06 7.14
N LEU A 78 0.63 -1.86 6.87
CA LEU A 78 -0.40 -1.25 7.69
C LEU A 78 -1.73 -1.99 7.54
N ASP A 79 -2.31 -2.38 8.68
CA ASP A 79 -3.61 -3.05 8.70
C ASP A 79 -4.72 -2.12 8.17
N ILE A 80 -5.66 -2.69 7.41
CA ILE A 80 -6.83 -1.97 6.86
C ILE A 80 -7.63 -1.22 7.94
N ARG A 81 -7.63 -1.71 9.19
CA ARG A 81 -8.29 -1.02 10.31
C ARG A 81 -7.67 0.33 10.64
N ILE A 82 -6.36 0.48 10.44
CA ILE A 82 -5.66 1.77 10.63
C ILE A 82 -6.15 2.75 9.57
N TRP A 83 -6.15 2.32 8.30
CA TRP A 83 -6.66 3.12 7.18
C TRP A 83 -8.11 3.56 7.39
N MET A 84 -8.96 2.66 7.89
CA MET A 84 -10.37 2.96 8.16
C MET A 84 -10.55 3.99 9.28
N ARG A 85 -9.72 3.95 10.33
CA ARG A 85 -9.72 4.99 11.38
C ARG A 85 -9.13 6.30 10.89
N LEU A 86 -8.13 6.26 10.01
CA LEU A 86 -7.47 7.44 9.43
C LEU A 86 -8.33 8.15 8.37
N ALA A 87 -9.27 7.43 7.73
CA ALA A 87 -10.17 7.98 6.73
C ALA A 87 -11.00 9.15 7.29
N TYR A 88 -11.52 9.03 8.50
CA TYR A 88 -12.31 10.08 9.15
C TYR A 88 -11.53 11.39 9.39
N PRO A 89 -10.35 11.39 10.06
CA PRO A 89 -9.58 12.61 10.27
C PRO A 89 -8.99 13.17 8.97
N ILE A 90 -8.55 12.33 8.02
CA ILE A 90 -8.06 12.81 6.73
C ILE A 90 -9.16 13.52 5.96
N TYR A 91 -10.38 12.96 5.94
CA TYR A 91 -11.52 13.59 5.29
C TYR A 91 -11.83 14.98 5.87
N TRP A 92 -11.89 15.07 7.21
CA TRP A 92 -12.08 16.35 7.89
C TRP A 92 -10.96 17.34 7.62
N LEU A 93 -9.71 16.87 7.61
CA LEU A 93 -8.55 17.70 7.27
C LEU A 93 -8.63 18.23 5.83
N SER A 94 -9.04 17.39 4.88
CA SER A 94 -9.23 17.80 3.48
C SER A 94 -10.32 18.86 3.34
N LEU A 95 -11.46 18.69 4.02
CA LEU A 95 -12.52 19.71 4.04
C LEU A 95 -12.03 21.01 4.67
N ALA A 96 -11.31 20.93 5.79
CA ALA A 96 -10.74 22.09 6.46
C ALA A 96 -9.73 22.82 5.56
N LEU A 97 -8.87 22.09 4.82
CA LEU A 97 -7.93 22.68 3.87
C LEU A 97 -8.64 23.44 2.75
N ILE A 98 -9.74 22.89 2.23
CA ILE A 98 -10.54 23.53 1.18
C ILE A 98 -11.13 24.85 1.69
N VAL A 99 -11.72 24.84 2.89
CA VAL A 99 -12.27 26.07 3.49
C VAL A 99 -11.16 27.07 3.80
N TRP A 100 -10.02 26.59 4.31
CA TRP A 100 -8.90 27.45 4.65
C TRP A 100 -8.33 28.18 3.44
N VAL A 101 -8.10 27.46 2.32
CA VAL A 101 -7.51 28.06 1.12
C VAL A 101 -8.45 29.07 0.45
N GLU A 102 -9.76 28.92 0.62
CA GLU A 102 -10.74 29.88 0.11
C GLU A 102 -10.77 31.17 0.93
N LEU A 103 -10.41 31.10 2.21
CA LEU A 103 -10.44 32.23 3.14
C LEU A 103 -9.09 32.95 3.26
N ALA A 104 -7.98 32.30 2.88
CA ALA A 104 -6.61 32.81 2.95
C ALA A 104 -6.23 33.57 1.68
#